data_AF-A0A7D6C5S5-F1
#
_entry.id   AF-A0A7D6C5S5-F1
#
_cell.length_a   1.000
_cell.length_b   1.000
_cell.length_c   1.000
_cell.angle_alpha   90.00
_cell.angle_beta   90.00
_cell.angle_gamma   90.00
#
_symmetry.space_group_name_H-M   'P 1'
#
loop_
_entity.id
_entity.type
_entity.pdbx_description
1 polymer ?
#
loop_
_entity_poly.entity_id
_entity_poly.type
_entity_poly.pdbx_seq_one_letter_code
_entity_poly.pdbx_strand_id
1 'polypeptide(L)'
;MTFARNDAFIHLAAGDGEVWWQAQIAEPVQPDRAGVSEAQWLRRTAEFYRTETPSAVIAATTRLHPTVVFHAVDPVATWHRDRIVLIGDAAHPVGAGQGASMAIEDALVLAAALRAEPTIAAALKAYDAERRPRIVKLLDAAEDNRGTKKAGPVKRRLQALIMRLFVPLFYEKATAWLYECTPGLAGNANARP
;
A
#
# COMPACT_ATOMS: atom_id res chain seq x y z
N MET A 1 -1.08 -16.13 -6.59
CA MET A 1 -0.86 -15.48 -5.28
C MET A 1 -1.27 -16.47 -4.20
N THR A 2 -0.37 -16.76 -3.27
CA THR A 2 -0.59 -17.72 -2.18
C THR A 2 -0.51 -16.98 -0.86
N PHE A 3 -1.61 -16.97 -0.09
CA PHE A 3 -1.63 -16.40 1.25
C PHE A 3 -1.16 -17.44 2.26
N ALA A 4 -0.10 -17.12 3.01
CA ALA A 4 0.42 -17.92 4.10
C ALA A 4 -0.06 -17.39 5.45
N ARG A 5 0.27 -18.12 6.52
CA ARG A 5 -0.27 -17.89 7.86
C ARG A 5 -0.08 -16.45 8.33
N ASN A 6 0.92 -15.67 7.92
CA ASN A 6 1.05 -14.26 8.33
C ASN A 6 1.31 -13.30 7.16
N ASP A 7 1.24 -13.78 5.90
CA ASP A 7 1.95 -13.13 4.80
C ASP A 7 1.47 -13.53 3.39
N ALA A 8 2.01 -12.87 2.36
CA ALA A 8 1.67 -13.11 0.96
C ALA A 8 2.90 -13.50 0.14
N PHE A 9 2.77 -14.63 -0.57
CA PHE A 9 3.68 -15.04 -1.63
C PHE A 9 3.07 -14.71 -2.99
N ILE A 10 3.74 -13.89 -3.76
CA ILE A 10 3.33 -13.51 -5.11
C ILE A 10 4.31 -14.14 -6.07
N HIS A 11 3.81 -14.82 -7.09
CA HIS A 11 4.61 -15.29 -8.21
C HIS A 11 3.85 -15.01 -9.51
N LEU A 12 4.60 -14.71 -10.57
CA LEU A 12 4.08 -14.43 -11.91
C LEU A 12 5.04 -15.01 -12.96
N ALA A 13 4.49 -15.53 -14.05
CA ALA A 13 5.31 -15.94 -15.20
C ALA A 13 5.75 -14.69 -15.96
N ALA A 14 7.06 -14.53 -16.17
CA ALA A 14 7.63 -13.35 -16.82
C ALA A 14 7.93 -13.55 -18.32
N GLY A 15 7.61 -14.73 -18.86
CA GLY A 15 7.98 -15.14 -20.23
C GLY A 15 9.18 -16.08 -20.24
N ASP A 16 9.41 -16.78 -21.34
CA ASP A 16 10.60 -17.64 -21.56
C ASP A 16 10.89 -18.70 -20.48
N GLY A 17 9.84 -19.16 -19.79
CA GLY A 17 9.97 -20.11 -18.68
C GLY A 17 10.43 -19.48 -17.35
N GLU A 18 10.60 -18.16 -17.29
CA GLU A 18 10.96 -17.44 -16.08
C GLU A 18 9.76 -17.23 -15.15
N VAL A 19 10.01 -17.34 -13.84
CA VAL A 19 9.05 -17.04 -12.78
C VAL A 19 9.64 -15.97 -11.88
N TRP A 20 8.95 -14.84 -11.81
CA TRP A 20 9.28 -13.79 -10.86
C TRP A 20 8.46 -14.00 -9.61
N TRP A 21 9.08 -13.83 -8.45
CA TRP A 21 8.40 -14.03 -7.18
C TRP A 21 8.83 -13.02 -6.12
N GLN A 22 7.93 -12.81 -5.17
CA GLN A 22 8.15 -11.98 -4.00
C GLN A 22 7.52 -12.65 -2.78
N ALA A 23 8.29 -12.72 -1.70
CA ALA A 23 7.79 -13.06 -0.37
C ALA A 23 7.71 -11.79 0.47
N GLN A 24 6.52 -11.46 0.96
CA GLN A 24 6.37 -10.50 2.05
C GLN A 24 6.50 -11.27 3.36
N ILE A 25 7.35 -10.86 4.31
CA ILE A 25 7.45 -11.54 5.61
C ILE A 25 7.25 -10.50 6.71
N ALA A 26 6.20 -10.67 7.51
CA ALA A 26 5.83 -9.79 8.60
C ALA A 26 6.41 -10.32 9.92
N GLU A 27 7.66 -9.96 10.22
CA GLU A 27 8.30 -10.24 11.50
C GLU A 27 8.27 -8.99 12.43
N PRO A 28 8.14 -9.16 13.77
CA PRO A 28 8.17 -8.04 14.72
C PRO A 28 9.52 -7.32 14.77
N VAL A 29 10.61 -8.06 14.53
CA VAL A 29 11.98 -7.56 14.50
C VAL A 29 12.51 -7.76 13.10
N GLN A 30 13.12 -6.71 12.55
CA GLN A 30 13.75 -6.80 11.24
C GLN A 30 14.90 -7.80 11.29
N PRO A 31 14.92 -8.81 10.41
CA PRO A 31 16.00 -9.78 10.37
C PRO A 31 17.28 -9.12 9.87
N ASP A 32 18.36 -9.26 10.65
CA ASP A 32 19.69 -8.88 10.21
C ASP A 32 20.15 -9.80 9.07
N ARG A 33 20.53 -9.21 7.94
CA ARG A 33 21.07 -9.92 6.77
C ARG A 33 22.60 -9.90 6.73
N ALA A 34 23.26 -9.15 7.63
CA ALA A 34 24.70 -9.09 7.68
C ALA A 34 25.29 -10.49 7.90
N GLY A 35 26.14 -10.93 6.97
CA GLY A 35 26.77 -12.26 7.02
C GLY A 35 25.86 -13.45 6.70
N VAL A 36 24.59 -13.23 6.30
CA VAL A 36 23.68 -14.31 5.91
C VAL A 36 23.79 -14.58 4.41
N SER A 37 24.19 -15.79 4.03
CA SER A 37 24.24 -16.22 2.62
C SER A 37 22.85 -16.30 1.99
N GLU A 38 22.76 -16.17 0.67
CA GLU A 38 21.50 -16.30 -0.08
C GLU A 38 20.83 -17.66 0.18
N ALA A 39 21.61 -18.74 0.21
CA ALA A 39 21.09 -20.08 0.47
C ALA A 39 20.50 -20.22 1.88
N GLN A 40 21.12 -19.61 2.90
CA GLN A 40 20.54 -19.57 4.26
C GLN A 40 19.25 -18.76 4.28
N TRP A 41 19.21 -17.65 3.54
CA TRP A 41 18.02 -16.80 3.44
C TRP A 41 16.84 -17.49 2.75
N LEU A 42 17.09 -18.19 1.65
CA LEU A 42 16.06 -18.97 0.94
C LEU A 42 15.52 -20.11 1.80
N ARG A 43 16.38 -20.81 2.56
CA ARG A 43 15.95 -21.83 3.52
C ARG A 43 15.02 -21.25 4.59
N ARG A 44 15.42 -20.14 5.21
CA ARG A 44 14.58 -19.43 6.19
C ARG A 44 13.25 -18.98 5.56
N THR A 45 13.29 -18.44 4.35
CA THR A 45 12.08 -18.01 3.61
C THR A 45 11.13 -19.19 3.38
N ALA A 46 11.64 -20.36 2.99
CA ALA A 46 10.84 -21.56 2.77
C ALA A 46 10.13 -22.06 4.05
N GLU A 47 10.69 -21.79 5.24
CA GLU A 47 10.04 -22.17 6.51
C GLU A 47 8.70 -21.45 6.73
N PHE A 48 8.53 -20.24 6.18
CA PHE A 48 7.29 -19.46 6.23
C PHE A 48 6.26 -19.92 5.19
N TYR A 49 6.70 -20.55 4.09
CA TYR A 49 5.90 -20.85 2.91
C TYR A 49 5.90 -22.34 2.55
N ARG A 50 5.49 -23.18 3.50
CA ARG A 50 5.55 -24.66 3.40
C ARG A 50 4.52 -25.30 2.45
N THR A 51 3.85 -24.53 1.63
CA THR A 51 2.97 -25.05 0.58
C THR A 51 3.79 -25.44 -0.65
N GLU A 52 3.29 -26.40 -1.43
CA GLU A 52 4.00 -27.00 -2.56
C GLU A 52 4.54 -25.96 -3.55
N THR A 53 3.67 -25.06 -4.04
CA THR A 53 4.06 -24.07 -5.06
C THR A 53 5.12 -23.06 -4.57
N PRO A 54 4.95 -22.33 -3.45
CA PRO A 54 6.00 -21.44 -2.97
C PRO A 54 7.30 -22.16 -2.61
N SER A 55 7.24 -23.36 -2.01
CA SER A 55 8.45 -24.11 -1.66
C SER A 55 9.24 -24.51 -2.91
N ALA A 56 8.55 -24.96 -3.96
CA ALA A 56 9.17 -25.29 -5.24
C ALA A 56 9.78 -24.05 -5.92
N VAL A 57 9.07 -22.92 -5.93
CA VAL A 57 9.58 -21.65 -6.53
C VAL A 57 10.80 -21.13 -5.77
N ILE A 58 10.77 -21.15 -4.43
CA ILE A 58 11.92 -20.75 -3.60
C ILE A 58 13.12 -21.68 -3.86
N ALA A 59 12.89 -23.00 -3.94
CA ALA A 59 13.95 -23.97 -4.23
C ALA A 59 14.54 -23.84 -5.64
N ALA A 60 13.73 -23.46 -6.62
CA ALA A 60 14.15 -23.23 -8.01
C ALA A 60 14.76 -21.83 -8.26
N THR A 61 14.98 -21.03 -7.21
CA THR A 61 15.48 -19.66 -7.37
C THR A 61 16.91 -19.65 -7.89
N THR A 62 17.12 -19.04 -9.06
CA THR A 62 18.43 -18.88 -9.71
C THR A 62 19.07 -17.52 -9.45
N ARG A 63 18.26 -16.50 -9.15
CA ARG A 63 18.72 -15.15 -8.84
C ARG A 63 17.88 -14.57 -7.71
N LEU A 64 18.54 -14.02 -6.70
CA LEU A 64 17.90 -13.30 -5.61
C LEU A 64 18.24 -11.81 -5.72
N HIS A 65 17.22 -10.97 -5.78
CA HIS A 65 17.41 -9.52 -5.65
C HIS A 65 17.43 -9.14 -4.16
N PRO A 66 18.18 -8.09 -3.76
CA PRO A 66 18.22 -7.63 -2.38
C PRO A 66 16.82 -7.40 -1.82
N THR A 67 16.57 -7.82 -0.58
CA THR A 67 15.31 -7.52 0.08
C THR A 67 15.20 -6.01 0.25
N VAL A 68 14.21 -5.42 -0.42
CA VAL A 68 13.86 -4.01 -0.19
C VAL A 68 13.12 -3.94 1.12
N VAL A 69 13.69 -3.21 2.07
CA VAL A 69 13.05 -2.91 3.34
C VAL A 69 11.99 -1.85 3.04
N PHE A 70 10.73 -2.18 3.30
CA PHE A 70 9.67 -1.19 3.23
C PHE A 70 9.75 -0.30 4.47
N HIS A 71 10.42 0.84 4.34
CA HIS A 71 10.35 1.88 5.35
C HIS A 71 8.99 2.56 5.28
N ALA A 72 8.23 2.48 6.36
CA ALA A 72 7.13 3.40 6.59
C ALA A 72 7.75 4.66 7.19
N VAL A 73 7.75 5.76 6.44
CA VAL A 73 8.11 7.07 6.96
C VAL A 73 6.83 7.73 7.44
N ASP A 74 6.88 8.42 8.58
CA ASP A 74 5.71 9.12 9.08
C ASP A 74 5.26 10.21 8.09
N PRO A 75 3.94 10.44 7.95
CA PRO A 75 3.43 11.49 7.08
C PRO A 75 3.97 12.86 7.51
N VAL A 76 4.34 13.70 6.54
CA VAL A 76 4.84 15.05 6.86
C VAL A 76 3.71 15.94 7.36
N ALA A 77 3.95 16.68 8.45
CA ALA A 77 2.93 17.56 9.04
C ALA A 77 2.58 18.72 8.09
N THR A 78 3.59 19.32 7.45
CA THR A 78 3.45 20.47 6.55
C THR A 78 3.65 20.03 5.10
N TRP A 79 2.62 20.20 4.27
CA TRP A 79 2.65 19.76 2.87
C TRP A 79 3.13 20.84 1.91
N HIS A 80 3.05 22.11 2.34
CA HIS A 80 3.46 23.22 1.51
C HIS A 80 4.03 24.37 2.33
N ARG A 81 4.93 25.13 1.71
CA ARG A 81 5.47 26.38 2.25
C ARG A 81 5.79 27.31 1.09
N ASP A 82 5.31 28.55 1.18
CA ASP A 82 5.45 29.57 0.14
C ASP A 82 4.97 29.10 -1.23
N ARG A 83 5.90 28.72 -2.12
CA ARG A 83 5.63 28.23 -3.48
C ARG A 83 6.06 26.78 -3.71
N ILE A 84 6.37 26.07 -2.62
CA ILE A 84 6.79 24.67 -2.65
C ILE A 84 5.67 23.82 -2.07
N VAL A 85 5.38 22.70 -2.74
CA VAL A 85 4.40 21.71 -2.32
C VAL A 85 4.98 20.31 -2.49
N LEU A 86 4.70 19.44 -1.51
CA LEU A 86 5.03 18.02 -1.54
C LEU A 86 3.79 17.25 -2.00
N ILE A 87 3.98 16.27 -2.88
CA ILE A 87 2.93 15.38 -3.39
C ILE A 87 3.43 13.93 -3.46
N GLY A 88 2.52 12.96 -3.55
CA GLY A 88 2.85 11.54 -3.61
C GLY A 88 3.66 11.08 -2.40
N ASP A 89 4.58 10.15 -2.62
CA ASP A 89 5.38 9.54 -1.55
C ASP A 89 6.23 10.56 -0.76
N ALA A 90 6.53 11.74 -1.32
CA ALA A 90 7.23 12.81 -0.62
C ALA A 90 6.38 13.49 0.47
N ALA A 91 5.04 13.46 0.32
CA ALA A 91 4.09 13.97 1.32
C ALA A 91 3.46 12.85 2.15
N HIS A 92 3.14 11.73 1.50
CA HIS A 92 2.42 10.61 2.10
C HIS A 92 2.90 9.28 1.49
N PRO A 93 3.92 8.65 2.07
CA PRO A 93 4.39 7.35 1.60
C PRO A 93 3.35 6.27 1.91
N VAL A 94 2.55 5.89 0.91
CA VAL A 94 1.47 4.90 1.07
C VAL A 94 1.89 3.53 0.55
N GLY A 95 2.07 2.58 1.48
CA GLY A 95 2.34 1.18 1.13
C GLY A 95 1.07 0.34 0.98
N ALA A 96 0.53 0.23 -0.24
CA ALA A 96 -0.53 -0.75 -0.60
C ALA A 96 -0.80 -0.86 -2.13
N GLY A 97 0.15 -0.52 -2.99
CA GLY A 97 -0.09 -0.46 -4.45
C GLY A 97 -0.95 0.72 -4.91
N GLN A 98 -1.21 1.69 -4.03
CA GLN A 98 -2.02 2.89 -4.31
C GLN A 98 -1.19 4.18 -4.38
N GLY A 99 0.12 4.16 -4.10
CA GLY A 99 0.96 5.36 -4.08
C GLY A 99 0.96 6.12 -5.42
N ALA A 100 1.06 5.39 -6.53
CA ALA A 100 0.99 5.99 -7.87
C ALA A 100 -0.37 6.64 -8.14
N SER A 101 -1.48 5.96 -7.81
CA SER A 101 -2.83 6.52 -7.94
C SER A 101 -2.99 7.79 -7.10
N MET A 102 -2.53 7.77 -5.84
CA MET A 102 -2.61 8.93 -4.96
C MET A 102 -1.79 10.12 -5.47
N ALA A 103 -0.61 9.87 -6.02
CA ALA A 103 0.22 10.92 -6.62
C ALA A 103 -0.46 11.55 -7.86
N ILE A 104 -1.16 10.75 -8.67
CA ILE A 104 -1.94 11.26 -9.81
C ILE A 104 -3.12 12.10 -9.33
N GLU A 105 -3.86 11.62 -8.34
CA GLU A 105 -4.96 12.40 -7.76
C GLU A 105 -4.46 13.73 -7.16
N ASP A 106 -3.31 13.73 -6.49
CA ASP A 106 -2.68 14.95 -5.98
C ASP A 106 -2.40 15.96 -7.11
N ALA A 107 -1.82 15.49 -8.21
CA ALA A 107 -1.51 16.34 -9.36
C ALA A 107 -2.80 16.95 -9.96
N LEU A 108 -3.89 16.18 -10.03
CA LEU A 108 -5.18 16.65 -10.53
C LEU A 108 -5.78 17.73 -9.63
N VAL A 109 -5.82 17.49 -8.31
CA VAL A 109 -6.36 18.46 -7.34
C VAL A 109 -5.50 19.71 -7.26
N LEU A 110 -4.17 19.56 -7.27
CA LEU A 110 -3.25 20.69 -7.29
C LEU A 110 -3.46 21.56 -8.54
N ALA A 111 -3.57 20.93 -9.71
CA ALA A 111 -3.83 21.64 -10.96
C ALA A 111 -5.21 22.33 -10.95
N ALA A 112 -6.23 21.73 -10.35
CA ALA A 112 -7.54 22.35 -10.20
C ALA A 112 -7.51 23.56 -9.26
N ALA A 113 -6.88 23.43 -8.09
CA ALA A 113 -6.74 24.51 -7.11
C ALA A 113 -5.93 25.70 -7.66
N LEU A 114 -4.84 25.42 -8.39
CA LEU A 114 -4.03 26.45 -9.07
C LEU A 114 -4.80 27.22 -10.15
N ARG A 115 -5.82 26.60 -10.77
CA ARG A 115 -6.69 27.28 -11.75
C ARG A 115 -7.81 28.07 -11.09
N ALA A 116 -8.34 27.60 -9.96
CA ALA A 116 -9.50 28.19 -9.31
C ALA A 116 -9.15 29.40 -8.44
N GLU A 117 -7.99 29.36 -7.78
CA GLU A 117 -7.62 30.36 -6.78
C GLU A 117 -6.76 31.49 -7.36
N PRO A 118 -6.95 32.75 -6.93
CA PRO A 118 -6.26 33.91 -7.50
C PRO A 118 -4.79 34.04 -7.04
N THR A 119 -4.37 33.28 -6.03
CA THR A 119 -3.00 33.32 -5.50
C THR A 119 -2.47 31.92 -5.22
N ILE A 120 -1.15 31.73 -5.33
CA ILE A 120 -0.49 30.46 -5.01
C ILE A 120 -0.77 30.05 -3.55
N ALA A 121 -0.74 30.99 -2.61
CA ALA A 121 -1.01 30.69 -1.21
C ALA A 121 -2.44 30.15 -1.00
N ALA A 122 -3.44 30.74 -1.66
CA ALA A 122 -4.82 30.26 -1.61
C ALA A 122 -4.97 28.89 -2.28
N ALA A 123 -4.34 28.69 -3.45
CA ALA A 123 -4.35 27.41 -4.17
C ALA A 123 -3.76 26.27 -3.33
N LEU A 124 -2.59 26.48 -2.72
CA LEU A 124 -1.92 25.45 -1.91
C LEU A 124 -2.73 25.11 -0.65
N LYS A 125 -3.38 26.11 -0.04
CA LYS A 125 -4.30 25.90 1.08
C LYS A 125 -5.54 25.09 0.68
N ALA A 126 -6.12 25.38 -0.48
CA ALA A 126 -7.26 24.64 -1.02
C ALA A 126 -6.88 23.18 -1.34
N TYR A 127 -5.71 22.99 -1.96
CA TYR A 127 -5.15 21.67 -2.22
C TYR A 127 -4.97 20.84 -0.93
N ASP A 128 -4.35 21.41 0.10
CA ASP A 128 -4.13 20.73 1.39
C ASP A 128 -5.47 20.34 2.05
N ALA A 129 -6.43 21.28 2.08
CA ALA A 129 -7.75 21.06 2.67
C ALA A 129 -8.53 19.92 1.97
N GLU A 130 -8.41 19.77 0.65
CA GLU A 130 -9.08 18.69 -0.10
C GLU A 130 -8.35 17.34 0.06
N ARG A 131 -7.02 17.33 0.01
CA ARG A 131 -6.24 16.08 -0.04
C ARG A 131 -5.95 15.47 1.32
N ARG A 132 -5.73 16.28 2.37
CA ARG A 132 -5.31 15.77 3.68
C ARG A 132 -6.31 14.77 4.28
N PRO A 133 -7.64 15.00 4.28
CA PRO A 133 -8.59 14.03 4.82
C PRO A 133 -8.57 12.69 4.05
N ARG A 134 -8.41 12.75 2.72
CA ARG A 134 -8.37 11.57 1.84
C ARG A 134 -7.16 10.69 2.11
N ILE A 135 -6.01 11.31 2.34
CA ILE A 135 -4.74 10.63 2.62
C ILE A 135 -4.67 10.11 4.05
N VAL A 136 -5.11 10.89 5.05
CA VAL A 136 -5.19 10.41 6.45
C VAL A 136 -6.05 9.15 6.54
N LYS A 137 -7.24 9.15 5.92
CA LYS A 137 -8.11 7.96 5.87
C LYS A 137 -7.44 6.74 5.24
N LEU A 138 -6.61 6.95 4.22
CA LEU A 138 -5.87 5.89 3.54
C LEU A 138 -4.74 5.32 4.42
N LEU A 139 -4.03 6.19 5.13
CA LEU A 139 -2.98 5.81 6.06
C LEU A 139 -3.56 5.02 7.24
N ASP A 140 -4.64 5.50 7.85
CA ASP A 140 -5.35 4.80 8.93
C ASP A 140 -5.79 3.40 8.48
N ALA A 141 -6.41 3.30 7.30
CA ALA A 141 -6.82 2.02 6.73
C ALA A 141 -5.62 1.08 6.45
N ALA A 142 -4.48 1.64 6.03
CA ALA A 142 -3.26 0.87 5.81
C ALA A 142 -2.63 0.38 7.13
N GLU A 143 -2.65 1.20 8.18
CA GLU A 143 -2.21 0.82 9.53
C GLU A 143 -3.08 -0.27 10.14
N ASP A 144 -4.41 -0.14 10.04
CA ASP A 144 -5.35 -1.17 10.47
C ASP A 144 -5.08 -2.50 9.75
N ASN A 145 -4.88 -2.44 8.43
CA ASN A 145 -4.57 -3.64 7.64
C ASN A 145 -3.22 -4.26 8.03
N ARG A 146 -2.20 -3.47 8.38
CA ARG A 146 -0.93 -3.98 8.93
C ARG A 146 -1.10 -4.56 10.33
N GLY A 147 -1.88 -3.93 11.19
CA GLY A 147 -2.17 -4.39 12.55
C GLY A 147 -2.89 -5.73 12.58
N THR A 148 -3.78 -5.99 11.61
CA THR A 148 -4.45 -7.29 11.46
C THR A 148 -3.48 -8.40 11.05
N LYS A 149 -2.42 -8.11 10.27
CA LYS A 149 -1.36 -9.08 9.96
C LYS A 149 -0.50 -9.47 11.19
N LYS A 150 -0.46 -8.62 12.23
CA LYS A 150 0.22 -8.89 13.52
C LYS A 150 -0.69 -9.53 14.59
N ALA A 151 -1.96 -9.83 14.27
CA ALA A 151 -2.92 -10.31 15.25
C ALA A 151 -2.62 -11.73 15.76
N GLY A 152 -2.68 -11.91 17.09
CA GLY A 152 -2.52 -13.21 17.74
C GLY A 152 -3.55 -14.29 17.31
N PRO A 153 -3.30 -15.57 17.61
CA PRO A 153 -4.02 -16.71 17.04
C PRO A 153 -5.55 -16.71 17.29
N VAL A 154 -6.01 -16.14 18.41
CA VAL A 154 -7.44 -16.07 18.77
C VAL A 154 -8.18 -15.01 17.95
N LYS A 155 -7.62 -13.79 17.86
CA LYS A 155 -8.20 -12.67 17.11
C LYS A 155 -8.34 -13.02 15.61
N ARG A 156 -7.42 -13.83 15.08
CA ARG A 156 -7.47 -14.32 13.69
C ARG A 156 -8.58 -15.30 13.38
N ARG A 157 -8.90 -16.24 14.29
CA ARG A 157 -10.02 -17.17 14.09
C ARG A 157 -11.34 -16.42 14.08
N LEU A 158 -11.49 -15.46 14.99
CA LEU A 158 -12.63 -14.57 15.03
C LEU A 158 -12.73 -13.74 13.74
N GLN A 159 -11.62 -13.14 13.31
CA GLN A 159 -11.58 -12.33 12.09
C GLN A 159 -11.83 -13.13 10.82
N ALA A 160 -11.34 -14.38 10.71
CA ALA A 160 -11.64 -15.24 9.56
C ALA A 160 -13.14 -15.56 9.46
N LEU A 161 -13.80 -15.72 10.61
CA LEU A 161 -15.24 -15.93 10.69
C LEU A 161 -16.01 -14.66 10.30
N ILE A 162 -15.57 -13.51 10.81
CA ILE A 162 -16.13 -12.19 10.46
C ILE A 162 -15.95 -11.90 8.98
N MET A 163 -14.75 -12.10 8.40
CA MET A 163 -14.47 -11.87 6.99
C MET A 163 -15.34 -12.77 6.10
N ARG A 164 -15.53 -14.05 6.45
CA ARG A 164 -16.38 -14.97 5.68
C ARG A 164 -17.86 -14.57 5.68
N LEU A 165 -18.32 -13.85 6.71
CA LEU A 165 -19.70 -13.36 6.82
C LEU A 165 -19.86 -11.94 6.25
N PHE A 166 -18.90 -11.04 6.46
CA PHE A 166 -19.02 -9.63 6.09
C PHE A 166 -18.48 -9.30 4.69
N VAL A 167 -17.50 -10.05 4.16
CA VAL A 167 -16.94 -9.78 2.83
C VAL A 167 -18.01 -9.88 1.72
N PRO A 168 -18.86 -10.91 1.65
CA PRO A 168 -19.90 -10.96 0.61
C PRO A 168 -21.00 -9.89 0.79
N LEU A 169 -21.14 -9.31 1.98
CA LEU A 169 -22.25 -8.41 2.32
C LEU A 169 -21.88 -6.92 2.26
N PHE A 170 -20.63 -6.56 2.57
CA PHE A 170 -20.22 -5.16 2.77
C PHE A 170 -18.85 -4.79 2.17
N TYR A 171 -18.09 -5.73 1.59
CA TYR A 171 -16.74 -5.45 1.08
C TYR A 171 -16.74 -4.39 -0.01
N GLU A 172 -17.65 -4.50 -0.99
CA GLU A 172 -17.77 -3.50 -2.06
C GLU A 172 -17.99 -2.09 -1.50
N LYS A 173 -18.95 -1.91 -0.57
CA LYS A 173 -19.20 -0.60 0.07
C LYS A 173 -18.02 -0.11 0.90
N ALA A 174 -17.31 -1.01 1.57
CA ALA A 174 -16.16 -0.67 2.40
C ALA A 174 -14.91 -0.30 1.58
N THR A 175 -14.78 -0.78 0.34
CA THR A 175 -13.69 -0.43 -0.58
C THR A 175 -14.09 0.58 -1.66
N ALA A 176 -15.38 0.83 -1.86
CA ALA A 176 -15.93 1.73 -2.88
C ALA A 176 -15.27 3.11 -2.84
N TRP A 177 -15.07 3.68 -1.66
CA TRP A 177 -14.41 4.97 -1.49
C TRP A 177 -12.95 5.02 -2.00
N LEU A 178 -12.27 3.88 -2.14
CA LEU A 178 -10.94 3.81 -2.78
C LEU A 178 -11.02 3.99 -4.29
N TYR A 179 -12.10 3.54 -4.93
CA TYR A 179 -12.23 3.47 -6.38
C TYR A 179 -13.22 4.49 -6.97
N GLU A 180 -14.16 5.01 -6.18
CA GLU A 180 -15.19 5.97 -6.60
C GLU A 180 -14.77 7.44 -6.38
N CYS A 181 -13.54 7.67 -5.90
CA CYS A 181 -13.02 9.01 -5.72
C CYS A 181 -12.88 9.72 -7.07
N THR A 182 -13.55 10.87 -7.24
CA THR A 182 -13.42 11.73 -8.42
C THR A 182 -12.68 13.01 -8.02
N PRO A 183 -11.35 13.10 -8.22
CA PRO A 183 -10.55 14.23 -7.74
C PRO A 183 -10.91 15.52 -8.48
N GLY A 184 -10.99 16.65 -7.77
CA GLY A 184 -11.16 17.97 -8.39
C GLY A 184 -12.57 18.32 -8.88
N LEU A 185 -13.60 17.56 -8.50
CA LEU A 185 -15.01 17.86 -8.84
C LEU A 185 -15.95 17.97 -7.63
N ALA A 186 -15.46 17.83 -6.40
CA ALA A 186 -16.30 17.94 -5.20
C ALA A 186 -16.95 19.33 -5.04
N GLY A 187 -16.47 20.35 -5.75
CA GLY A 187 -17.08 21.69 -5.84
C GLY A 187 -17.97 21.93 -7.06
N ASN A 188 -18.14 20.98 -7.98
CA ASN A 188 -18.76 21.23 -9.29
C ASN A 188 -19.96 20.31 -9.60
N ALA A 189 -20.76 19.98 -8.59
CA ALA A 189 -21.98 19.18 -8.73
C ALA A 189 -23.08 19.85 -9.59
N ASN A 190 -22.88 21.07 -10.10
CA ASN A 190 -23.83 21.81 -10.92
C ASN A 190 -23.42 21.97 -12.40
N ALA A 191 -22.35 21.33 -12.85
CA ALA A 191 -21.96 21.36 -14.27
C ALA A 191 -21.96 19.93 -14.85
N ARG A 192 -23.12 19.48 -15.30
CA ARG A 192 -23.22 18.51 -16.40
C ARG A 192 -23.95 19.18 -17.57
N PRO A 193 -23.54 18.90 -18.81
CA PRO A 193 -24.14 19.48 -20.01
C PRO A 193 -25.62 19.10 -20.16
#